data_AF-A0A6C2YQ77-F1
#
_entry.id   AF-A0A6C2YQ77-F1
#
_cell.length_a   1.000
_cell.length_b   1.000
_cell.length_c   1.000
_cell.angle_alpha   90.00
_cell.angle_beta   90.00
_cell.angle_gamma   90.00
#
_symmetry.space_group_name_H-M   'P 1'
#
loop_
_entity.id
_entity.type
_entity.pdbx_description
1 polymer ?
#
loop_
_entity_poly.entity_id
_entity_poly.type
_entity_poly.pdbx_seq_one_letter_code
_entity_poly.pdbx_strand_id
1 'polypeptide(L)'
;MTKLESLKSFRDHVRWELRCLWPYSQEASLWAALHDHPMLTQLHHCCEVEHGIWERIETWLQQQSISVEPLGPFPSRFSGYNFVNLRAILPLLRSEAEVSKHAWDRWLREADPAVAEPVRHWLTDLDENRQRFLASIP
;
A
#
# COMPACT_ATOMS: atom_id res chain seq x y z
N MET A 1 5.78 -8.93 21.15
CA MET A 1 5.89 -10.13 20.28
C MET A 1 7.35 -10.57 20.23
N THR A 2 7.65 -11.84 19.96
CA THR A 2 9.03 -12.28 19.64
C THR A 2 9.45 -11.76 18.26
N LYS A 3 10.76 -11.76 17.96
CA LYS A 3 11.28 -11.42 16.62
C LYS A 3 10.60 -12.21 15.50
N LEU A 4 10.47 -13.52 15.64
CA LEU A 4 9.88 -14.38 14.61
C LEU A 4 8.38 -14.11 14.42
N GLU A 5 7.64 -13.91 15.51
CA GLU A 5 6.22 -13.52 15.43
C GLU A 5 6.05 -12.15 14.78
N SER A 6 6.93 -11.20 15.09
CA SER A 6 6.92 -9.86 14.49
C SER A 6 7.17 -9.92 13.00
N LEU A 7 8.14 -10.72 12.55
CA LEU A 7 8.43 -10.95 11.13
C LEU A 7 7.24 -11.58 10.38
N LYS A 8 6.61 -12.61 10.96
CA LYS A 8 5.43 -13.25 10.36
C LYS A 8 4.24 -12.29 10.27
N SER A 9 3.97 -11.57 11.35
CA SER A 9 2.91 -10.55 11.39
C SER A 9 3.17 -9.41 10.42
N PHE A 10 4.43 -8.99 10.26
CA PHE A 10 4.82 -7.97 9.28
C PHE A 10 4.51 -8.44 7.86
N ARG A 11 4.97 -9.64 7.51
CA ARG A 11 4.64 -10.28 6.22
C ARG A 11 3.13 -10.32 5.99
N ASP A 12 2.33 -10.66 7.01
CA ASP A 12 0.88 -10.74 6.87
C ASP A 12 0.24 -9.37 6.63
N HIS A 13 0.75 -8.30 7.24
CA HIS A 13 0.33 -6.92 6.93
C HIS A 13 0.74 -6.49 5.53
N VAL A 14 1.97 -6.81 5.09
CA VAL A 14 2.43 -6.55 3.71
C VAL A 14 1.51 -7.25 2.70
N ARG A 15 1.13 -8.51 2.94
CA ARG A 15 0.18 -9.24 2.09
C ARG A 15 -1.20 -8.61 2.08
N TRP A 16 -1.63 -7.96 3.15
CA TRP A 16 -2.89 -7.23 3.18
C TRP A 16 -2.80 -5.93 2.37
N GLU A 17 -1.72 -5.16 2.53
CA GLU A 17 -1.46 -3.94 1.74
C GLU A 17 -1.39 -4.21 0.24
N LEU A 18 -0.67 -5.24 -0.18
CA LEU A 18 -0.56 -5.59 -1.61
C LEU A 18 -1.90 -6.03 -2.24
N ARG A 19 -2.95 -6.18 -1.43
CA ARG A 19 -4.31 -6.51 -1.85
C ARG A 19 -5.32 -5.38 -1.60
N CYS A 20 -4.86 -4.16 -1.30
CA CYS A 20 -5.73 -3.00 -1.14
C CYS A 20 -6.16 -2.40 -2.50
N LEU A 21 -6.96 -1.32 -2.47
CA LEU A 21 -7.52 -0.68 -3.67
C LEU A 21 -6.45 0.06 -4.53
N TRP A 22 -5.25 0.31 -3.99
CA TRP A 22 -4.21 1.07 -4.69
C TRP A 22 -3.74 0.39 -6.00
N PRO A 23 -3.32 -0.89 -6.03
CA PRO A 23 -3.03 -1.60 -7.27
C PRO A 23 -4.18 -1.57 -8.30
N TYR A 24 -5.43 -1.65 -7.84
CA TYR A 24 -6.63 -1.61 -8.69
C TYR A 24 -6.83 -0.27 -9.38
N SER A 25 -6.42 0.82 -8.75
CA SER A 25 -6.60 2.17 -9.27
C SER A 25 -5.75 2.47 -10.51
N GLN A 26 -4.71 1.67 -10.78
CA GLN A 26 -3.89 1.77 -12.00
C GLN A 26 -4.64 1.34 -13.26
N GLU A 27 -5.61 0.44 -13.12
CA GLU A 27 -6.44 -0.04 -14.24
C GLU A 27 -7.55 0.97 -14.62
N ALA A 28 -7.74 2.04 -13.84
CA ALA A 28 -8.71 3.10 -14.13
C ALA A 28 -8.37 3.92 -15.41
N SER A 29 -7.15 3.78 -15.93
CA SER A 29 -6.61 4.55 -17.06
C SER A 29 -7.40 4.42 -18.36
N LEU A 30 -8.05 3.28 -18.62
CA LEU A 30 -8.80 3.06 -19.87
C LEU A 30 -10.14 3.81 -19.92
N TRP A 31 -10.62 4.31 -18.78
CA TRP A 31 -11.98 4.84 -18.64
C TRP A 31 -12.03 6.27 -18.08
N ALA A 32 -10.87 6.89 -17.85
CA ALA A 32 -10.81 8.25 -17.33
C ALA A 32 -11.11 9.29 -18.42
N ALA A 33 -11.76 10.38 -18.01
CA ALA A 33 -11.94 11.53 -18.88
C ALA A 33 -10.62 12.28 -19.06
N LEU A 34 -10.45 12.97 -20.20
CA LEU A 34 -9.26 13.77 -20.51
C LEU A 34 -8.87 14.75 -19.38
N HIS A 35 -9.86 15.34 -18.71
CA HIS A 35 -9.60 16.29 -17.62
C HIS A 35 -9.08 15.63 -16.33
N ASP A 36 -9.21 14.31 -16.19
CA ASP A 36 -8.70 13.53 -15.05
C ASP A 36 -7.29 12.97 -15.32
N HIS A 37 -6.75 13.10 -16.54
CA HIS A 37 -5.41 12.61 -16.88
C HIS A 37 -4.30 13.14 -15.97
N PRO A 38 -4.26 14.42 -15.55
CA PRO A 38 -3.24 14.88 -14.60
C PRO A 38 -3.28 14.11 -13.27
N MET A 39 -4.48 13.81 -12.78
CA MET A 39 -4.69 13.04 -11.55
C MET A 39 -4.26 11.58 -11.71
N LEU A 40 -4.55 10.96 -12.87
CA LEU A 40 -4.07 9.62 -13.20
C LEU A 40 -2.53 9.55 -13.26
N THR A 41 -1.88 10.54 -13.87
CA THR A 41 -0.41 10.59 -13.94
C THR A 41 0.19 10.66 -12.53
N GLN A 42 -0.39 11.46 -11.64
CA GLN A 42 0.04 11.52 -10.24
C GLN A 42 -0.20 10.21 -9.50
N LEU A 43 -1.32 9.55 -9.77
CA LEU A 43 -1.63 8.24 -9.20
C LEU A 43 -0.62 7.17 -9.64
N HIS A 44 -0.32 7.10 -10.94
CA HIS A 44 0.68 6.17 -11.46
C HIS A 44 2.06 6.43 -10.84
N HIS A 45 2.47 7.69 -10.76
CA HIS A 45 3.74 8.04 -10.11
C HIS A 45 3.76 7.63 -8.64
N CYS A 46 2.68 7.88 -7.90
CA CYS A 46 2.53 7.43 -6.52
C CYS A 46 2.73 5.91 -6.42
N CYS A 47 2.04 5.14 -7.28
CA CYS A 47 2.16 3.69 -7.32
C CYS A 47 3.56 3.18 -7.69
N GLU A 48 4.27 3.82 -8.62
CA GLU A 48 5.66 3.47 -8.97
C GLU A 48 6.58 3.62 -7.76
N VAL A 49 6.43 4.70 -7.00
CA VAL A 49 7.19 4.93 -5.76
C VAL A 49 6.86 3.86 -4.72
N GLU A 50 5.57 3.52 -4.52
CA GLU A 50 5.18 2.45 -3.61
C GLU A 50 5.77 1.10 -4.01
N HIS A 51 5.76 0.78 -5.31
CA HIS A 51 6.32 -0.46 -5.82
C HIS A 51 7.79 -0.63 -5.42
N GLY A 52 8.60 0.42 -5.61
CA GLY A 52 10.01 0.41 -5.20
C GLY A 52 10.22 0.27 -3.68
N ILE A 53 9.27 0.74 -2.85
CA ILE A 53 9.29 0.51 -1.40
C ILE A 53 8.98 -0.96 -1.09
N TRP A 54 7.98 -1.53 -1.75
CA TRP A 54 7.60 -2.93 -1.55
C TRP A 54 8.71 -3.90 -1.96
N GLU A 55 9.42 -3.65 -3.05
CA GLU A 55 10.60 -4.44 -3.47
C GLU A 55 11.70 -4.45 -2.40
N ARG A 56 11.95 -3.31 -1.74
CA ARG A 56 12.93 -3.22 -0.64
C ARG A 56 12.48 -4.02 0.58
N ILE A 57 11.20 -3.90 0.94
CA ILE A 57 10.58 -4.66 2.03
C ILE A 57 10.65 -6.16 1.75
N GLU A 58 10.33 -6.60 0.53
CA GLU A 58 10.43 -7.99 0.12
C GLU A 58 11.87 -8.51 0.23
N THR A 59 12.82 -7.77 -0.35
CA THR A 59 14.24 -8.13 -0.30
C THR A 59 14.72 -8.28 1.15
N TRP A 60 14.32 -7.37 2.04
CA TRP A 60 14.65 -7.45 3.45
C TRP A 60 14.01 -8.66 4.15
N LEU A 61 12.74 -8.95 3.88
CA LEU A 61 12.05 -10.14 4.40
C LEU A 61 12.76 -11.43 3.97
N GLN A 62 13.18 -11.52 2.71
CA GLN A 62 13.94 -12.65 2.19
C GLN A 62 15.30 -12.79 2.90
N GLN A 63 16.01 -11.69 3.17
CA GLN A 63 17.24 -11.70 3.98
C GLN A 63 17.01 -12.19 5.42
N GLN A 64 15.82 -11.96 5.97
CA GLN A 64 15.40 -12.53 7.26
C GLN A 64 14.89 -13.97 7.16
N SER A 65 15.04 -14.64 6.00
CA SER A 65 14.54 -15.99 5.72
C SER A 65 13.01 -16.11 5.84
N ILE A 66 12.29 -15.02 5.55
CA ILE A 66 10.83 -14.98 5.51
C ILE A 66 10.40 -14.89 4.04
N SER A 67 9.78 -15.96 3.54
CA SER A 67 9.18 -15.96 2.21
C SER A 67 7.86 -15.17 2.23
N VAL A 68 7.71 -14.29 1.25
CA VAL A 68 6.41 -13.69 0.90
C VAL A 68 5.76 -14.63 -0.11
N GLU A 69 4.80 -15.44 0.37
CA GLU A 69 4.05 -16.36 -0.49
C GLU A 69 3.21 -15.60 -1.53
N PRO A 70 2.80 -16.27 -2.63
CA PRO A 70 1.88 -15.70 -3.61
C PRO A 70 0.64 -15.09 -2.96
N LEU A 71 0.21 -13.93 -3.45
CA LEU A 71 -0.85 -13.12 -2.84
C LEU A 71 -2.25 -13.76 -2.92
N GLY A 72 -2.40 -14.85 -3.68
CA GLY A 72 -3.70 -15.49 -3.92
C GLY A 72 -4.62 -14.58 -4.74
N PRO A 73 -5.92 -14.94 -4.89
CA PRO A 73 -6.87 -14.07 -5.57
C PRO A 73 -7.10 -12.79 -4.77
N PHE A 74 -7.26 -11.68 -5.48
CA PHE A 74 -7.59 -10.40 -4.86
C PHE A 74 -9.01 -10.41 -4.25
N PRO A 75 -9.28 -9.56 -3.23
CA PRO A 75 -10.59 -9.51 -2.59
C PRO A 75 -11.72 -9.10 -3.55
N SER A 76 -12.81 -9.89 -3.56
CA SER A 76 -13.99 -9.64 -4.42
C SER A 76 -14.69 -8.30 -4.16
N ARG A 77 -14.49 -7.68 -2.99
CA ARG A 77 -15.01 -6.33 -2.70
C ARG A 77 -14.48 -5.27 -3.66
N PHE A 78 -13.38 -5.56 -4.38
CA PHE A 78 -12.75 -4.61 -5.30
C PHE A 78 -13.07 -4.86 -6.78
N SER A 79 -13.62 -6.02 -7.15
CA SER A 79 -13.88 -6.36 -8.55
C SER A 79 -14.94 -5.47 -9.22
N GLY A 80 -15.66 -4.66 -8.45
CA GLY A 80 -16.61 -3.67 -8.98
C GLY A 80 -15.98 -2.32 -9.37
N TYR A 81 -14.71 -2.07 -9.03
CA TYR A 81 -14.06 -0.77 -9.28
C TYR A 81 -13.36 -0.63 -10.63
N ASN A 82 -13.34 -1.70 -11.45
CA ASN A 82 -12.70 -1.73 -12.78
C ASN A 82 -13.26 -0.69 -13.79
N PHE A 83 -14.38 -0.03 -13.48
CA PHE A 83 -15.08 0.91 -14.36
C PHE A 83 -15.37 2.27 -13.71
N VAL A 84 -14.74 2.58 -12.59
CA VAL A 84 -15.15 3.72 -11.77
C VAL A 84 -14.29 4.94 -12.07
N ASN A 85 -14.96 6.08 -12.27
CA ASN A 85 -14.34 7.40 -12.32
C ASN A 85 -13.38 7.56 -11.12
N LEU A 86 -12.12 7.90 -11.37
CA LEU A 86 -11.10 8.06 -10.33
C LEU A 86 -11.58 8.95 -9.18
N ARG A 87 -12.36 10.01 -9.46
CA ARG A 87 -12.94 10.90 -8.44
C ARG A 87 -13.89 10.18 -7.47
N ALA A 88 -14.63 9.19 -7.97
CA ALA A 88 -15.57 8.43 -7.14
C ALA A 88 -14.85 7.43 -6.21
N ILE A 89 -13.62 7.00 -6.53
CA ILE A 89 -12.83 6.13 -5.64
C ILE A 89 -11.93 6.91 -4.67
N LEU A 90 -11.70 8.21 -4.86
CA LEU A 90 -10.86 9.03 -3.95
C LEU A 90 -11.27 8.94 -2.47
N PRO A 91 -12.56 9.01 -2.10
CA PRO A 91 -12.94 8.88 -0.69
C PRO A 91 -12.58 7.51 -0.12
N LEU A 92 -12.66 6.45 -0.93
CA LEU A 92 -12.27 5.10 -0.55
C LEU A 92 -10.75 4.99 -0.38
N LEU A 93 -9.97 5.53 -1.33
CA LEU A 93 -8.50 5.57 -1.24
C LEU A 93 -8.03 6.31 0.02
N ARG A 94 -8.67 7.44 0.35
CA ARG A 94 -8.40 8.18 1.59
C ARG A 94 -8.73 7.35 2.82
N SER A 95 -9.90 6.71 2.85
CA SER A 95 -10.28 5.84 3.96
C SER A 95 -9.33 4.65 4.11
N GLU A 96 -8.87 4.03 3.02
CA GLU A 96 -7.93 2.91 3.08
C GLU A 96 -6.55 3.35 3.53
N ALA A 97 -6.07 4.52 3.09
CA ALA A 97 -4.80 5.09 3.56
C ALA A 97 -4.82 5.33 5.07
N GLU A 98 -5.92 5.84 5.61
CA GLU A 98 -6.07 6.02 7.07
C GLU A 98 -6.09 4.69 7.81
N VAL A 99 -6.85 3.69 7.34
CA VAL A 99 -6.88 2.36 7.97
C VAL A 99 -5.50 1.70 7.94
N SER A 100 -4.81 1.81 6.80
CA SER A 100 -3.44 1.34 6.60
C SER A 100 -2.47 1.98 7.60
N LYS A 101 -2.47 3.31 7.68
CA LYS A 101 -1.62 4.06 8.62
C LYS A 101 -1.85 3.64 10.07
N HIS A 102 -3.11 3.55 10.49
CA HIS A 102 -3.45 3.13 11.85
C HIS A 102 -2.99 1.69 12.15
N ALA A 103 -3.11 0.79 11.18
CA ALA A 103 -2.63 -0.59 11.32
C ALA A 103 -1.10 -0.63 11.47
N TRP A 104 -0.37 0.13 10.64
CA TRP A 104 1.09 0.22 10.74
C TRP A 104 1.58 0.87 12.02
N ASP A 105 0.96 1.97 12.44
CA ASP A 105 1.26 2.64 13.69
C ASP A 105 1.04 1.72 14.90
N ARG A 106 -0.02 0.91 14.87
CA ARG A 106 -0.26 -0.11 15.89
C ARG A 106 0.82 -1.18 15.85
N TRP A 107 1.09 -1.75 14.68
CA TRP A 107 2.10 -2.81 14.54
C TRP A 107 3.49 -2.34 14.99
N LEU A 108 3.91 -1.13 14.61
CA LEU A 108 5.20 -0.54 15.01
C LEU A 108 5.35 -0.35 16.53
N ARG A 109 4.24 -0.22 17.28
CA ARG A 109 4.26 -0.14 18.75
C ARG A 109 4.36 -1.51 19.43
N GLU A 110 3.83 -2.55 18.80
CA GLU A 110 3.66 -3.89 19.39
C GLU A 110 4.75 -4.89 18.96
N ALA A 111 5.38 -4.62 17.81
CA ALA A 111 6.42 -5.45 17.23
C ALA A 111 7.75 -5.38 18.01
N ASP A 112 8.55 -6.43 17.84
CA ASP A 112 9.93 -6.45 18.31
C ASP A 112 10.74 -5.31 17.66
N PRO A 113 11.44 -4.46 18.43
CA PRO A 113 12.22 -3.34 17.89
C PRO A 113 13.26 -3.75 16.84
N ALA A 114 13.84 -4.95 16.95
CA ALA A 114 14.80 -5.47 15.96
C ALA A 114 14.17 -5.74 14.59
N VAL A 115 12.84 -5.76 14.51
CA VAL A 115 12.05 -5.90 13.28
C VAL A 115 11.45 -4.56 12.86
N ALA A 116 10.94 -3.79 13.83
CA ALA A 116 10.25 -2.52 13.57
C ALA A 116 11.21 -1.39 13.09
N GLU A 117 12.36 -1.23 13.73
CA GLU A 117 13.28 -0.12 13.40
C GLU A 117 13.83 -0.17 11.96
N PRO A 118 14.27 -1.32 11.43
CA PRO A 118 14.75 -1.39 10.06
C PRO A 118 13.72 -0.96 9.00
N VAL A 119 12.43 -1.22 9.24
CA VAL A 119 11.37 -0.98 8.25
C VAL A 119 10.60 0.31 8.47
N ARG A 120 10.79 0.97 9.64
CA ARG A 120 10.05 2.18 10.02
C ARG A 120 10.10 3.26 8.94
N HIS A 121 11.30 3.57 8.44
CA HIS A 121 11.49 4.61 7.45
C HIS A 121 10.77 4.31 6.12
N TRP A 122 10.76 3.05 5.67
CA TRP A 122 10.00 2.64 4.48
C TRP A 122 8.48 2.81 4.66
N LEU A 123 7.96 2.49 5.84
CA LEU A 123 6.54 2.69 6.14
C LEU A 123 6.18 4.17 6.24
N THR A 124 7.08 5.00 6.75
CA THR A 124 6.93 6.46 6.73
C THR A 124 6.93 7.00 5.31
N ASP A 125 7.89 6.57 4.46
CA ASP A 125 7.97 6.99 3.07
C ASP A 125 6.69 6.61 2.29
N LEU A 126 6.13 5.43 2.57
CA LEU A 126 4.88 4.95 1.99
C LEU A 126 3.70 5.87 2.37
N ASP A 127 3.53 6.19 3.65
CA ASP A 127 2.47 7.09 4.14
C ASP A 127 2.63 8.49 3.55
N GLU A 128 3.84 9.05 3.59
CA GLU A 128 4.11 10.37 3.01
C GLU A 128 3.79 10.43 1.52
N ASN A 129 4.16 9.40 0.76
CA ASN A 129 3.87 9.31 -0.68
C ASN A 129 2.35 9.30 -0.94
N ARG A 130 1.59 8.51 -0.17
CA ARG A 130 0.12 8.47 -0.24
C ARG A 130 -0.50 9.81 0.11
N GLN A 131 -0.04 10.45 1.18
CA GLN A 131 -0.55 11.75 1.63
C GLN A 131 -0.24 12.86 0.61
N ARG A 132 0.95 12.86 -0.01
CA ARG A 132 1.30 13.81 -1.08
C ARG A 132 0.35 13.68 -2.27
N PHE A 133 0.06 12.46 -2.70
CA PHE A 133 -0.93 12.22 -3.75
C PHE A 133 -2.33 12.67 -3.30
N LEU A 134 -2.80 12.27 -2.12
CA LEU A 134 -4.14 12.64 -1.64
C LEU A 134 -4.31 14.15 -1.39
N ALA A 135 -3.22 14.89 -1.21
CA ALA A 135 -3.19 16.34 -1.07
C ALA A 135 -3.04 17.09 -2.41
N SER A 136 -2.55 16.42 -3.46
CA SER A 136 -2.41 17.02 -4.80
C SER A 136 -3.72 17.05 -5.58
N ILE A 137 -4.79 16.47 -5.02
CA ILE A 137 -6.09 16.31 -5.66
C ILE A 137 -7.06 17.36 -5.09
N PRO A 138 -7.66 18.21 -5.94
CA PRO A 138 -8.56 19.28 -5.53
C PRO A 138 -9.92 18.80 -5.04
#